data_AF-A0A521AAT7-F1
#
_entry.id   AF-A0A521AAT7-F1
#
_cell.length_a   1.000
_cell.length_b   1.000
_cell.length_c   1.000
_cell.angle_alpha   90.00
_cell.angle_beta   90.00
_cell.angle_gamma   90.00
#
_symmetry.space_group_name_H-M   'P 1'
#
loop_
_entity.id
_entity.type
_entity.pdbx_description
1 polymer ?
#
loop_
_entity_poly.entity_id
_entity_poly.type
_entity_poly.pdbx_seq_one_letter_code
_entity_poly.pdbx_strand_id
1 'polypeptide(L)'
;MYDASKFAIERFCESLAYELAPLNIGVKIIEPGIVVTELVDKAPAVAHPNYQDLADSMAKTFSLDGASKSDDIAEVVYQAATDGSSKLRYICGEDAIQFYAKRMEFGDEAFIKDMHQLIDVAKSNSSFTPKQ
;
A
#
# COMPACT_ATOMS: atom_id res chain seq x y z
N MET A 1 0.70 6.80 -11.70
CA MET A 1 0.61 5.62 -12.61
C MET A 1 0.60 4.31 -11.83
N TYR A 2 1.45 4.13 -10.81
CA TYR A 2 1.46 2.94 -9.96
C TYR A 2 0.08 2.64 -9.34
N ASP A 3 -0.53 3.59 -8.62
CA ASP A 3 -1.81 3.37 -7.93
C ASP A 3 -2.93 2.97 -8.89
N ALA A 4 -3.05 3.67 -10.02
CA ALA A 4 -4.04 3.33 -11.04
C ALA A 4 -3.92 1.87 -11.53
N SER A 5 -2.69 1.38 -11.73
CA SER A 5 -2.46 -0.01 -12.13
C SER A 5 -2.83 -1.01 -11.01
N LYS A 6 -2.57 -0.67 -9.75
CA LYS A 6 -2.91 -1.53 -8.60
C LYS A 6 -4.43 -1.60 -8.38
N PHE A 7 -5.13 -0.46 -8.47
CA PHE A 7 -6.59 -0.43 -8.43
C PHE A 7 -7.22 -1.20 -9.61
N ALA A 8 -6.62 -1.14 -10.80
CA ALA A 8 -7.11 -1.91 -11.94
C ALA A 8 -7.01 -3.42 -11.70
N ILE A 9 -5.93 -3.89 -11.08
CA ILE A 9 -5.76 -5.30 -10.71
C ILE A 9 -6.84 -5.73 -9.72
N GLU A 10 -7.15 -4.92 -8.71
CA GLU A 10 -8.20 -5.27 -7.74
C GLU A 10 -9.56 -5.50 -8.42
N ARG A 11 -9.94 -4.60 -9.33
CA ARG A 11 -11.22 -4.72 -10.04
C ARG A 11 -11.23 -5.85 -11.06
N PHE A 12 -10.10 -6.11 -11.70
CA PHE A 12 -9.93 -7.26 -12.57
C PHE A 12 -10.12 -8.57 -11.79
N CYS A 13 -9.48 -8.70 -10.63
CA CYS A 13 -9.62 -9.87 -9.75
C CYS A 13 -11.04 -10.02 -9.19
N GLU A 14 -11.70 -8.91 -8.82
CA GLU A 14 -13.10 -8.93 -8.40
C GLU A 14 -14.03 -9.43 -9.51
N SER A 15 -13.79 -9.03 -10.77
CA SER A 15 -14.52 -9.55 -11.93
C SER A 15 -14.37 -11.06 -12.07
N LEU A 16 -13.12 -11.54 -12.04
CA LEU A 16 -12.83 -12.96 -12.14
C LEU A 16 -13.42 -13.78 -11.00
N ALA A 17 -13.51 -13.22 -9.79
CA ALA A 17 -14.00 -13.94 -8.62
C ALA A 17 -15.44 -14.47 -8.82
N TYR A 18 -16.34 -13.66 -9.40
CA TYR A 18 -17.71 -14.11 -9.65
C TYR A 18 -17.86 -14.89 -10.98
N GLU A 19 -17.01 -14.64 -11.98
CA GLU A 19 -17.02 -15.39 -13.25
C GLU A 19 -16.53 -16.83 -13.08
N LEU A 20 -15.55 -17.04 -12.21
CA LEU A 20 -14.90 -18.33 -11.98
C LEU A 20 -15.52 -19.15 -10.84
N ALA A 21 -16.29 -18.51 -9.95
CA ALA A 21 -17.00 -19.17 -8.86
C ALA A 21 -17.84 -20.39 -9.29
N PRO A 22 -18.61 -20.37 -10.41
CA PRO A 22 -19.37 -21.54 -10.88
C PRO A 22 -18.49 -22.74 -11.29
N LEU A 23 -17.20 -22.52 -11.53
CA LEU A 23 -16.22 -23.56 -11.86
C LEU A 23 -15.47 -24.08 -10.63
N ASN A 24 -15.87 -23.67 -9.42
CA ASN A 24 -15.18 -23.96 -8.16
C ASN A 24 -13.72 -23.45 -8.14
N ILE A 25 -13.44 -22.35 -8.82
CA ILE A 25 -12.13 -21.70 -8.82
C ILE A 25 -12.23 -20.44 -7.96
N GLY A 26 -11.42 -20.38 -6.90
CA GLY A 26 -11.32 -19.21 -6.01
C GLY A 26 -10.31 -18.19 -6.49
N VAL A 27 -10.64 -16.91 -6.33
CA VAL A 27 -9.74 -15.77 -6.58
C VAL A 27 -9.56 -15.01 -5.27
N LYS A 28 -8.30 -14.67 -4.94
CA LYS A 28 -7.93 -13.96 -3.71
C LYS A 28 -6.90 -12.89 -4.03
N ILE A 29 -6.96 -11.78 -3.31
CA ILE A 29 -6.12 -10.60 -3.44
C ILE A 29 -5.36 -10.43 -2.12
N ILE A 30 -4.04 -10.36 -2.21
CA ILE A 30 -3.17 -10.05 -1.08
C ILE A 30 -2.80 -8.57 -1.21
N GLU A 31 -3.14 -7.79 -0.18
CA GLU A 31 -3.01 -6.34 -0.15
C GLU A 31 -1.97 -5.96 0.92
N PRO A 32 -0.67 -6.05 0.58
CA PRO A 32 0.38 -5.64 1.49
C PRO A 32 0.49 -4.13 1.60
N GLY A 33 0.90 -3.66 2.78
CA GLY A 33 1.41 -2.32 3.00
C GLY A 33 2.84 -2.14 2.49
N ILE A 34 3.61 -1.33 3.20
CA ILE A 34 5.03 -1.14 2.90
C ILE A 34 5.78 -2.43 3.26
N VAL A 35 6.47 -3.01 2.27
CA VAL A 35 7.27 -4.24 2.42
C VAL A 35 8.71 -3.98 1.99
N VAL A 36 9.66 -4.40 2.82
CA VAL A 36 11.09 -4.34 2.50
C VAL A 36 11.38 -5.36 1.39
N THR A 37 11.51 -4.89 0.16
CA THR A 37 11.83 -5.69 -1.03
C THR A 37 12.72 -4.91 -1.98
N GLU A 38 13.41 -5.61 -2.88
CA GLU A 38 14.21 -4.99 -3.96
C GLU A 38 13.39 -4.10 -4.90
N LEU A 39 12.05 -4.15 -4.85
CA LEU A 39 11.18 -3.31 -5.66
C LEU A 39 11.35 -1.83 -5.32
N VAL A 40 11.63 -1.51 -4.05
CA VAL A 40 11.85 -0.14 -3.58
C VAL A 40 13.10 0.44 -4.25
N ASP A 41 14.18 -0.34 -4.29
CA ASP A 41 15.45 0.08 -4.91
C ASP A 41 15.36 0.23 -6.44
N LYS A 42 14.44 -0.51 -7.06
CA LYS A 42 14.20 -0.48 -8.51
C LYS A 42 13.13 0.54 -8.92
N ALA A 43 12.50 1.22 -7.96
CA ALA A 43 11.49 2.22 -8.25
C ALA A 43 12.15 3.45 -8.89
N PRO A 44 11.65 3.95 -10.03
CA PRO A 44 12.21 5.12 -10.67
C PRO A 44 12.00 6.36 -9.80
N ALA A 45 13.07 6.85 -9.16
CA ALA A 45 13.08 8.11 -8.43
C ALA A 45 13.30 9.28 -9.40
N VAL A 46 12.27 9.62 -10.17
CA VAL A 46 12.30 10.80 -11.06
C VAL A 46 11.42 11.89 -10.45
N ALA A 47 12.05 12.78 -9.70
CA ALA A 47 11.41 14.02 -9.25
C ALA A 47 11.92 15.18 -10.13
N HIS A 48 11.01 15.96 -10.68
CA HIS A 48 11.36 17.25 -11.26
C HIS A 48 11.72 18.23 -10.11
N PRO A 49 12.71 19.13 -10.25
CA PRO A 49 13.18 19.99 -9.15
C PRO A 49 12.06 20.73 -8.40
N ASN A 50 11.04 21.22 -9.11
CA ASN A 50 9.87 21.89 -8.51
C ASN A 50 9.02 20.99 -7.58
N TYR A 51 9.27 19.68 -7.55
CA TYR A 51 8.56 18.70 -6.73
C TYR A 51 9.47 18.04 -5.69
N GLN A 52 10.72 18.49 -5.53
CA GLN A 52 11.67 17.86 -4.62
C GLN A 52 11.17 17.84 -3.18
N ASP A 53 10.66 18.97 -2.67
CA ASP A 53 10.11 19.06 -1.31
C ASP A 53 8.94 18.09 -1.08
N LEU A 54 8.11 17.87 -2.12
CA LEU A 54 7.01 16.91 -2.04
C LEU A 54 7.56 15.47 -2.06
N ALA A 55 8.55 15.18 -2.91
CA ALA A 55 9.17 13.87 -2.99
C ALA A 55 9.85 13.49 -1.66
N ASP A 56 10.60 14.40 -1.06
CA ASP A 56 11.27 14.20 0.23
C ASP A 56 10.27 13.97 1.36
N SER A 57 9.19 14.77 1.35
CA SER A 57 8.09 14.62 2.29
C SER A 57 7.40 13.26 2.17
N MET A 58 7.12 12.82 0.95
CA MET A 58 6.53 11.50 0.68
C MET A 58 7.44 10.37 1.13
N ALA A 59 8.74 10.46 0.85
CA ALA A 59 9.72 9.45 1.26
C ALA A 59 9.81 9.33 2.80
N LYS A 60 9.69 10.46 3.51
CA LYS A 60 9.66 10.48 4.97
C LYS A 60 8.35 9.93 5.54
N THR A 61 7.22 10.28 4.94
CA THR A 61 5.89 9.80 5.34
C THR A 61 5.76 8.29 5.16
N PHE A 62 6.24 7.75 4.05
CA PHE A 62 6.16 6.34 3.69
C PHE A 62 7.52 5.64 3.84
N SER A 63 8.23 5.95 4.93
CA SER A 63 9.52 5.33 5.23
C SER A 63 9.39 3.81 5.41
N LEU A 64 10.50 3.09 5.23
CA LEU A 64 10.56 1.65 5.48
C LEU A 64 10.61 1.29 6.98
N ASP A 65 10.57 2.28 7.88
CA ASP A 65 10.57 2.04 9.31
C ASP A 65 9.29 1.29 9.73
N GLY A 66 9.45 0.11 10.32
CA GLY A 66 8.32 -0.74 10.69
C GLY A 66 7.66 -1.47 9.51
N ALA A 67 8.23 -1.41 8.31
CA ALA A 67 7.74 -2.14 7.15
C ALA A 67 7.80 -3.67 7.35
N SER A 68 6.83 -4.37 6.77
CA SER A 68 6.80 -5.84 6.79
C SER A 68 7.95 -6.44 5.99
N LYS A 69 8.34 -7.66 6.35
CA LYS A 69 9.29 -8.48 5.58
C LYS A 69 8.53 -9.38 4.61
N SER A 70 9.23 -9.88 3.60
CA SER A 70 8.65 -10.83 2.63
C SER A 70 8.09 -12.09 3.29
N ASP A 71 8.72 -12.56 4.37
CA ASP A 71 8.27 -13.73 5.13
C ASP A 71 6.90 -13.49 5.79
N ASP A 72 6.64 -12.27 6.28
CA ASP A 72 5.34 -11.91 6.87
C ASP A 72 4.23 -11.99 5.82
N ILE A 73 4.53 -11.55 4.59
CA ILE A 73 3.58 -11.62 3.46
C ILE A 73 3.39 -13.07 2.99
N ALA A 74 4.47 -13.87 2.98
CA ALA A 74 4.41 -15.28 2.59
C ALA A 74 3.47 -16.09 3.50
N GLU A 75 3.47 -15.81 4.80
CA GLU A 75 2.53 -16.43 5.75
C GLU A 75 1.08 -16.10 5.39
N VAL A 76 0.78 -14.85 5.04
CA VAL A 76 -0.58 -14.45 4.64
C VAL A 76 -1.00 -15.13 3.32
N VAL A 77 -0.08 -15.27 2.37
CA VAL A 77 -0.33 -16.03 1.13
C VAL A 77 -0.67 -17.49 1.45
N TYR A 78 0.10 -18.12 2.33
CA TYR A 78 -0.14 -19.50 2.75
C TYR A 78 -1.52 -19.65 3.42
N GLN A 79 -1.87 -18.76 4.34
CA GLN A 79 -3.17 -18.74 4.99
C GLN A 79 -4.30 -18.55 3.97
N ALA A 80 -4.18 -17.58 3.07
CA ALA A 80 -5.18 -17.33 2.03
C ALA A 80 -5.36 -18.56 1.12
N ALA A 81 -4.29 -19.29 0.80
CA ALA A 81 -4.37 -20.49 -0.03
C ALA A 81 -5.01 -21.70 0.69
N THR A 82 -4.94 -21.75 2.03
CA THR A 82 -5.28 -22.95 2.82
C THR A 82 -6.52 -22.81 3.71
N ASP A 83 -7.04 -21.61 3.94
CA ASP A 83 -8.12 -21.36 4.91
C ASP A 83 -9.52 -21.87 4.50
N GLY A 84 -9.68 -22.36 3.27
CA GLY A 84 -10.97 -22.83 2.74
C GLY A 84 -12.05 -21.73 2.58
N SER A 85 -11.67 -20.47 2.77
CA SER A 85 -12.58 -19.32 2.74
C SER A 85 -12.80 -18.79 1.32
N SER A 86 -13.97 -18.20 1.08
CA SER A 86 -14.27 -17.39 -0.12
C SER A 86 -13.92 -15.91 0.04
N LYS A 87 -13.21 -15.54 1.12
CA LYS A 87 -12.74 -14.17 1.36
C LYS A 87 -11.88 -13.70 0.18
N LEU A 88 -12.25 -12.56 -0.40
CA LEU A 88 -11.55 -12.01 -1.57
C LEU A 88 -10.27 -11.25 -1.20
N ARG A 89 -10.26 -10.50 -0.08
CA ARG A 89 -9.17 -9.56 0.25
C ARG A 89 -8.46 -9.91 1.56
N TYR A 90 -7.13 -9.93 1.52
CA TYR A 90 -6.26 -10.16 2.68
C TYR A 90 -5.30 -8.98 2.81
N ILE A 91 -5.72 -7.99 3.60
CA ILE A 91 -4.91 -6.84 3.94
C ILE A 91 -3.83 -7.28 4.94
N CYS A 92 -2.58 -6.95 4.66
CA CYS A 92 -1.43 -7.36 5.47
C CYS A 92 -0.39 -6.26 5.59
N GLY A 93 0.30 -6.22 6.73
CA GLY A 93 1.07 -5.06 7.15
C GLY A 93 0.24 -4.15 8.07
N GLU A 94 0.82 -3.77 9.20
CA GLU A 94 0.14 -2.94 10.20
C GLU A 94 -0.27 -1.59 9.60
N ASP A 95 0.59 -0.99 8.78
CA ASP A 95 0.33 0.26 8.08
C ASP A 95 -0.89 0.16 7.16
N ALA A 96 -0.97 -0.88 6.34
CA ALA A 96 -2.11 -1.09 5.43
C ALA A 96 -3.42 -1.30 6.19
N ILE A 97 -3.40 -2.09 7.26
CA ILE A 97 -4.56 -2.33 8.12
C ILE A 97 -5.05 -1.02 8.74
N GLN A 98 -4.13 -0.21 9.28
CA GLN A 98 -4.47 1.09 9.89
C GLN A 98 -5.01 2.09 8.87
N PHE A 99 -4.36 2.22 7.70
CA PHE A 99 -4.83 3.15 6.65
C PHE A 99 -6.19 2.74 6.09
N TYR A 100 -6.40 1.44 5.87
CA TYR A 100 -7.68 0.93 5.41
C TYR A 100 -8.78 1.20 6.44
N ALA A 101 -8.53 0.93 7.72
CA ALA A 101 -9.49 1.20 8.79
C ALA A 101 -9.84 2.69 8.88
N LYS A 102 -8.84 3.58 8.86
CA LYS A 102 -9.06 5.03 8.85
C LYS A 102 -9.89 5.48 7.66
N ARG A 103 -9.61 4.96 6.47
CA ARG A 103 -10.37 5.31 5.26
C ARG A 103 -11.83 4.88 5.36
N MET A 104 -12.08 3.68 5.88
CA MET A 104 -13.44 3.18 6.11
C MET A 104 -14.20 4.00 7.15
N GLU A 105 -13.51 4.51 8.16
CA GLU A 105 -14.11 5.36 9.20
C GLU A 105 -14.39 6.78 8.69
N PHE A 106 -13.44 7.38 7.98
CA PHE A 106 -13.50 8.80 7.61
C PHE A 106 -14.26 9.06 6.30
N GLY A 107 -14.32 8.08 5.40
CA GLY A 107 -14.74 8.30 4.03
C GLY A 107 -13.65 8.97 3.19
N ASP A 108 -13.85 9.01 1.87
CA ASP A 108 -12.80 9.35 0.91
C ASP A 108 -12.30 10.79 1.06
N GLU A 109 -13.19 11.78 1.13
CA GLU A 109 -12.80 13.20 1.19
C GLU A 109 -12.02 13.53 2.47
N ALA A 110 -12.45 12.98 3.61
CA ALA A 110 -11.80 13.22 4.89
C ALA A 110 -10.46 12.47 5.00
N PHE A 111 -10.37 11.25 4.44
CA PHE A 111 -9.11 10.53 4.33
C PHE A 111 -8.09 11.27 3.48
N ILE A 112 -8.50 11.83 2.32
CA ILE A 112 -7.62 12.65 1.47
C ILE A 112 -7.08 13.84 2.25
N LYS A 113 -7.93 14.51 3.04
CA LYS A 113 -7.50 15.64 3.89
C LYS A 113 -6.51 15.22 4.98
N ASP A 114 -6.74 14.10 5.65
CA ASP A 114 -5.81 13.54 6.65
C ASP A 114 -4.45 13.23 6.03
N MET A 115 -4.45 12.59 4.85
CA MET A 115 -3.23 12.29 4.11
C MET A 115 -2.46 13.54 3.69
N HIS A 116 -3.16 14.59 3.23
CA HIS A 116 -2.53 15.88 2.94
C HIS A 116 -1.84 16.47 4.18
N GLN A 117 -2.50 16.44 5.34
CA GLN A 117 -1.92 16.93 6.59
C GLN A 117 -0.70 16.11 7.02
N LEU A 118 -0.78 14.79 6.90
CA LEU A 118 0.31 13.89 7.26
C LEU A 118 1.55 14.11 6.38
N ILE A 119 1.36 14.35 5.09
CA ILE A 119 2.43 14.73 4.17
C ILE A 119 2.98 16.13 4.55
N ASP A 120 2.13 17.15 4.75
CA ASP A 120 2.62 18.49 5.06
C ASP A 120 3.34 18.62 6.42
N VAL A 121 2.93 17.86 7.44
CA VAL A 121 3.64 17.78 8.74
C VAL A 121 5.03 17.16 8.60
N ALA A 122 5.22 16.25 7.65
CA ALA A 122 6.55 15.69 7.37
C ALA A 122 7.53 16.75 6.83
N LYS A 123 7.02 17.74 6.06
CA LYS A 123 7.80 18.90 5.57
C LYS A 123 8.28 19.82 6.69
N SER A 124 7.40 20.18 7.64
CA SER A 124 7.72 21.18 8.67
C SER A 124 8.77 20.71 9.68
N ASN A 125 8.93 19.39 9.84
CA ASN A 125 9.91 18.77 10.74
C ASN A 125 11.29 18.53 10.06
N SER A 126 11.69 19.32 9.06
CA SER A 126 12.93 19.14 8.28
C SER A 126 14.02 20.17 8.63
N SER A 127 14.58 20.10 9.84
CA SER A 127 15.96 20.55 10.08
C SER A 127 16.93 19.42 9.70
N PHE A 128 16.92 19.00 8.43
CA PHE A 128 17.89 18.05 7.91
C PHE A 128 19.06 18.81 7.28
N THR A 129 20.22 18.75 7.93
CA THR A 129 21.50 19.16 7.33
C THR A 129 22.10 17.93 6.66
N PRO A 130 22.34 17.93 5.33
CA PRO A 130 23.02 16.82 4.70
C PRO A 130 24.46 16.78 5.19
N LYS A 131 24.89 15.65 5.76
CA LYS A 131 26.33 15.39 5.95
C LYS A 131 26.95 15.13 4.58
N GLN A 132 28.01 15.91 4.30
CA GLN A 132 28.96 15.67 3.21
C GLN A 132 29.77 14.40 3.45
#